data_AF-A0A7W5S971-F1
#
_entry.id   AF-A0A7W5S971-F1
#
_cell.length_a   1.000
_cell.length_b   1.000
_cell.length_c   1.000
_cell.angle_alpha   90.00
_cell.angle_beta   90.00
_cell.angle_gamma   90.00
#
_symmetry.space_group_name_H-M   'P 1'
#
loop_
_entity.id
_entity.type
_entity.pdbx_description
1 polymer ?
#
loop_
_entity_poly.entity_id
_entity_poly.type
_entity_poly.pdbx_seq_one_letter_code
_entity_poly.pdbx_strand_id
1 'polypeptide(L)'
;MRIYHGPFYGTTVATFSVTNEDALILAPPPKDEPANRGPERAEYRAALREVKRLGGAAYAAGTTRTPNQTVAAYFWAYDGANLIGTPPRLYNQIVRTIAWERRGMQADPALQVDEFVRVFALANTAMADAGKFSWREKYRYEFWRPLSGVRSMTPSKVPSGTTPRGPCRANSQ
;
A
#
# COMPACT_ATOMS: atom_id res chain seq x y z
N MET A 1 7.49 -22.57 4.20
CA MET A 1 7.96 -21.67 3.12
C MET A 1 7.61 -20.23 3.49
N ARG A 2 8.54 -19.28 3.41
CA ARG A 2 8.26 -17.84 3.57
C ARG A 2 8.08 -17.22 2.19
N ILE A 3 7.07 -16.35 2.04
CA ILE A 3 6.73 -15.74 0.76
C ILE A 3 7.13 -14.27 0.81
N TYR A 4 7.94 -13.85 -0.15
CA TYR A 4 8.31 -12.45 -0.39
C TYR A 4 7.83 -12.08 -1.79
N HIS A 5 6.89 -11.14 -1.88
CA HIS A 5 6.19 -10.87 -3.12
C HIS A 5 6.92 -9.81 -3.95
N GLY A 6 7.63 -10.26 -4.99
CA GLY A 6 8.32 -9.40 -5.96
C GLY A 6 9.48 -8.56 -5.41
N PRO A 7 10.43 -9.11 -4.62
CA PRO A 7 11.51 -8.32 -4.01
C PRO A 7 12.34 -7.48 -4.98
N PHE A 8 12.52 -7.98 -6.20
CA PHE A 8 13.31 -7.32 -7.24
C PHE A 8 12.45 -6.60 -8.29
N TYR A 9 11.12 -6.68 -8.21
CA TYR A 9 10.22 -6.17 -9.24
C TYR A 9 10.45 -4.67 -9.51
N GLY A 10 10.53 -3.86 -8.45
CA GLY A 10 10.71 -2.41 -8.60
C GLY A 10 12.06 -1.98 -9.20
N THR A 11 13.07 -2.86 -9.17
CA THR A 11 14.42 -2.58 -9.67
C THR A 11 14.71 -3.24 -11.02
N THR A 12 14.01 -4.32 -11.39
CA THR A 12 14.29 -5.08 -12.61
C THR A 12 13.34 -4.79 -13.77
N VAL A 13 12.11 -4.36 -13.50
CA VAL A 13 11.15 -4.10 -14.59
C VAL A 13 11.43 -2.76 -15.26
N ALA A 14 11.21 -2.71 -16.58
CA ALA A 14 11.31 -1.48 -17.35
C ALA A 14 10.22 -0.48 -16.94
N THR A 15 10.56 0.80 -17.03
CA THR A 15 9.60 1.90 -16.88
C THR A 15 8.84 2.09 -18.19
N PHE A 16 7.55 2.41 -18.13
CA PHE A 16 6.71 2.63 -19.32
C PHE A 16 6.70 4.09 -19.76
N SER A 17 6.41 5.02 -18.84
CA SER A 17 6.07 6.40 -19.15
C SER A 17 6.81 7.44 -18.29
N VAL A 18 7.28 7.06 -17.10
CA VAL A 18 8.04 7.96 -16.22
C VAL A 18 9.41 8.30 -16.84
N THR A 19 9.72 9.60 -16.89
CA THR A 19 10.98 10.13 -17.45
C THR A 19 11.96 10.63 -16.38
N ASN A 20 11.49 10.87 -15.16
CA ASN A 20 12.31 11.30 -14.02
C ASN A 20 11.99 10.41 -12.81
N GLU A 21 12.81 9.38 -12.59
CA GLU A 21 12.61 8.43 -11.49
C GLU A 21 13.01 9.01 -10.12
N ASP A 22 13.91 9.99 -10.09
CA ASP A 22 14.41 10.62 -8.86
C ASP A 22 13.33 11.45 -8.17
N ALA A 23 12.40 12.02 -8.96
CA ALA A 23 11.22 12.70 -8.45
C ALA A 23 10.24 11.78 -7.69
N LEU A 24 10.42 10.45 -7.78
CA LEU A 24 9.55 9.45 -7.16
C LEU A 24 10.20 8.74 -5.96
N ILE A 25 11.31 9.27 -5.46
CA ILE A 25 11.94 8.77 -4.23
C ILE A 25 11.18 9.32 -3.02
N LEU A 26 10.71 8.42 -2.16
CA LEU A 26 10.01 8.81 -0.93
C LEU A 26 11.02 9.22 0.14
N ALA A 27 10.63 10.16 1.01
CA ALA A 27 11.35 10.42 2.25
C ALA A 27 11.40 9.14 3.13
N PRO A 28 12.45 8.94 3.94
CA PRO A 28 12.51 7.79 4.82
C PRO A 28 11.33 7.79 5.79
N PRO A 29 10.74 6.61 6.08
CA PRO A 29 9.62 6.53 7.01
C PRO A 29 10.09 6.89 8.44
N PRO A 30 9.23 7.55 9.24
CA PRO A 30 9.58 7.92 10.61
C PRO A 30 9.78 6.65 11.47
N LYS A 31 10.70 6.72 12.45
CA LYS A 31 11.06 5.59 13.32
C LYS A 31 11.10 6.02 14.80
N ASP A 32 10.65 5.15 15.71
CA ASP A 32 10.84 5.35 17.16
C ASP A 32 12.26 4.93 17.57
N GLU A 33 13.26 5.70 17.15
CA GLU A 33 14.66 5.49 17.55
C GLU A 33 15.01 6.35 18.77
N PRO A 34 15.75 5.82 19.77
CA PRO A 34 16.14 6.59 20.96
C PRO A 34 16.98 7.83 20.66
N ALA A 35 17.75 7.78 19.57
CA ALA A 35 18.53 8.89 19.05
C ALA A 35 17.67 10.02 18.47
N ASN A 36 16.44 9.70 18.06
CA ASN A 36 15.53 10.63 17.44
C ASN A 36 14.51 11.16 18.47
N ARG A 37 14.91 12.16 19.26
CA ARG A 37 14.00 12.82 20.25
C ARG A 37 13.15 13.95 19.64
N GLY A 38 13.18 14.09 18.31
CA GLY A 38 12.50 15.13 17.56
C GLY A 38 11.03 14.82 17.20
N PRO A 39 10.41 15.66 16.34
CA PRO A 39 9.00 15.53 15.94
C PRO A 39 8.66 14.19 15.27
N GLU A 40 9.60 13.58 14.55
CA GLU A 40 9.40 12.29 13.84
C GLU A 40 9.01 11.15 14.79
N ARG A 41 9.56 11.14 16.01
CA ARG A 41 9.22 10.14 17.03
C ARG A 41 7.80 10.33 17.55
N ALA A 42 7.37 11.58 17.70
CA ALA A 42 6.01 11.90 18.11
C ALA A 42 5.01 11.49 17.01
N GLU A 43 5.35 11.76 15.74
CA GLU A 43 4.57 11.37 14.57
C GLU A 43 4.44 9.84 14.47
N TYR A 44 5.54 9.10 14.55
CA TYR A 44 5.50 7.64 14.51
C TYR A 44 4.60 7.06 15.61
N ARG A 45 4.70 7.57 16.84
CA ARG A 45 3.86 7.13 17.96
C ARG A 45 2.40 7.52 17.78
N ALA A 46 2.12 8.66 17.17
CA ALA A 46 0.75 9.08 16.83
C ALA A 46 0.16 8.15 15.77
N ALA A 47 0.89 7.87 14.69
CA ALA A 47 0.47 6.96 13.63
C ALA A 47 0.18 5.54 14.17
N LEU A 48 1.00 5.03 15.10
CA LEU A 48 0.72 3.74 15.74
C LEU A 48 -0.56 3.74 16.58
N ARG A 49 -0.80 4.79 17.37
CA ARG A 49 -2.04 4.90 18.15
C ARG A 49 -3.25 4.96 17.23
N GLU A 50 -3.15 5.70 16.14
CA GLU A 50 -4.20 5.77 15.13
C GLU A 50 -4.48 4.42 14.50
N VAL A 51 -3.45 3.71 14.03
CA VAL A 51 -3.63 2.39 13.42
C VAL A 51 -4.17 1.36 14.42
N LYS A 52 -3.79 1.44 15.71
CA LYS A 52 -4.41 0.59 16.74
C LYS A 52 -5.91 0.88 16.89
N ARG A 53 -6.28 2.17 16.93
CA ARG A 53 -7.66 2.63 17.11
C ARG A 53 -8.55 2.36 15.89
N LEU A 54 -8.03 2.55 14.68
CA LEU A 54 -8.80 2.44 13.44
C LEU A 54 -8.60 1.11 12.71
N GLY A 55 -7.45 0.45 12.87
CA GLY A 55 -7.10 -0.80 12.18
C GLY A 55 -7.31 -2.07 13.00
N GLY A 56 -7.68 -1.96 14.28
CA GLY A 56 -7.94 -3.10 15.15
C GLY A 56 -9.11 -3.99 14.66
N ALA A 57 -9.18 -5.21 15.20
CA ALA A 57 -10.34 -6.08 15.00
C ALA A 57 -11.60 -5.41 15.55
N ALA A 58 -12.76 -5.67 14.93
CA ALA A 58 -14.01 -4.99 15.27
C ALA A 58 -14.43 -5.17 16.74
N TYR A 59 -14.11 -6.33 17.33
CA TYR A 59 -14.38 -6.66 18.73
C TYR A 59 -13.23 -6.33 19.69
N ALA A 60 -12.09 -5.85 19.18
CA ALA A 60 -10.93 -5.59 20.03
C ALA A 60 -11.13 -4.34 20.89
N ALA A 61 -10.75 -4.43 22.18
CA ALA A 61 -10.78 -3.30 23.10
C ALA A 61 -9.91 -2.14 22.56
N GLY A 62 -10.52 -0.95 22.46
CA GLY A 62 -9.85 0.26 21.95
C GLY A 62 -9.98 0.49 20.44
N THR A 63 -10.61 -0.42 19.69
CA THR A 63 -11.01 -0.14 18.30
C THR A 63 -12.20 0.80 18.30
N THR A 64 -12.09 1.94 17.63
CA THR A 64 -13.19 2.92 17.48
C THR A 64 -13.55 3.16 16.00
N ARG A 65 -13.18 2.22 15.11
CA ARG A 65 -13.53 2.28 13.68
C ARG A 65 -15.04 2.19 13.52
N THR A 66 -15.62 3.07 12.72
CA THR A 66 -17.07 3.06 12.45
C THR A 66 -17.45 1.98 11.43
N PRO A 67 -18.74 1.57 11.36
CA PRO A 67 -19.21 0.65 10.31
C PRO A 67 -18.92 1.17 8.89
N ASN A 68 -19.16 2.45 8.61
CA ASN A 68 -18.90 3.05 7.30
C ASN A 68 -17.40 2.99 6.92
N GLN A 69 -16.51 3.23 7.87
CA GLN A 69 -15.06 3.07 7.64
C GLN A 69 -14.68 1.62 7.33
N THR A 70 -15.39 0.66 7.94
CA THR A 70 -15.19 -0.77 7.67
C THR A 70 -15.63 -1.12 6.24
N VAL A 71 -16.80 -0.63 5.81
CA VAL A 71 -17.29 -0.82 4.43
C VAL A 71 -16.32 -0.21 3.43
N ALA A 72 -15.87 1.03 3.66
CA ALA A 72 -14.91 1.70 2.80
C ALA A 72 -13.58 0.93 2.69
N ALA A 73 -13.09 0.36 3.80
CA ALA A 73 -11.87 -0.46 3.79
C ALA A 73 -12.04 -1.73 2.94
N TYR A 74 -13.16 -2.44 3.07
CA TYR A 74 -13.42 -3.64 2.28
C TYR A 74 -13.67 -3.35 0.79
N PHE A 75 -14.32 -2.22 0.49
CA PHE A 75 -14.59 -1.81 -0.89
C PHE A 75 -13.29 -1.71 -1.72
N TRP A 76 -12.22 -1.17 -1.13
CA TRP A 76 -10.94 -0.96 -1.81
C TRP A 76 -9.94 -2.11 -1.67
N ALA A 77 -10.29 -3.22 -0.99
CA ALA A 77 -9.33 -4.26 -0.60
C ALA A 77 -8.66 -4.95 -1.80
N TYR A 78 -9.43 -5.69 -2.61
CA TYR A 78 -8.95 -6.40 -3.80
C TYR A 78 -7.58 -7.10 -3.58
N ASP A 79 -7.40 -7.78 -2.45
CA ASP A 79 -6.11 -8.36 -2.03
C ASP A 79 -5.80 -9.73 -2.67
N GLY A 80 -6.19 -9.95 -3.93
CA GLY A 80 -5.94 -11.21 -4.64
C GLY A 80 -6.90 -12.34 -4.24
N ALA A 81 -8.06 -12.02 -3.67
CA ALA A 81 -9.04 -13.03 -3.26
C ALA A 81 -9.65 -13.76 -4.48
N ASN A 82 -10.02 -15.03 -4.28
CA ASN A 82 -10.64 -15.88 -5.30
C ASN A 82 -11.85 -15.16 -5.92
N LEU A 83 -11.94 -15.19 -7.25
CA LEU A 83 -13.00 -14.56 -8.05
C LEU A 83 -13.05 -13.02 -7.98
N ILE A 84 -12.18 -12.37 -7.19
CA ILE A 84 -12.11 -10.91 -7.04
C ILE A 84 -10.86 -10.34 -7.70
N GLY A 85 -9.68 -10.93 -7.49
CA GLY A 85 -8.41 -10.45 -8.08
C GLY A 85 -7.77 -9.28 -7.33
N THR A 86 -7.00 -8.47 -8.05
CA THR A 86 -6.06 -7.45 -7.52
C THR A 86 -6.55 -6.00 -7.72
N PRO A 87 -5.96 -4.98 -7.06
CA PRO A 87 -6.44 -3.60 -7.17
C PRO A 87 -6.48 -3.03 -8.60
N PRO A 88 -5.53 -3.34 -9.50
CA PRO A 88 -5.62 -2.93 -10.91
C PRO A 88 -6.90 -3.41 -11.63
N ARG A 89 -7.51 -4.52 -11.19
CA ARG A 89 -8.81 -4.97 -11.74
C ARG A 89 -9.92 -4.00 -11.35
N LEU A 90 -10.00 -3.60 -10.07
CA LEU A 90 -10.98 -2.62 -9.60
C LEU A 90 -10.80 -1.28 -10.31
N TYR A 91 -9.55 -0.80 -10.43
CA TYR A 91 -9.28 0.46 -11.11
C TYR A 91 -9.72 0.40 -12.58
N ASN A 92 -9.45 -0.69 -13.29
CA ASN A 92 -9.96 -0.85 -14.65
C ASN A 92 -11.50 -0.92 -14.71
N GLN A 93 -12.18 -1.51 -13.73
CA GLN A 93 -13.65 -1.46 -13.66
C GLN A 93 -14.15 -0.02 -13.53
N ILE A 94 -13.52 0.79 -12.67
CA ILE A 94 -13.86 2.21 -12.49
C ILE A 94 -13.60 2.99 -13.78
N VAL A 95 -12.42 2.81 -14.41
CA VAL A 95 -12.07 3.46 -15.68
C VAL A 95 -13.07 3.10 -16.78
N ARG A 96 -13.52 1.83 -16.85
CA ARG A 96 -14.58 1.40 -17.77
C ARG A 96 -15.88 2.16 -17.55
N THR A 97 -16.33 2.27 -16.30
CA THR A 97 -17.54 3.03 -15.97
C THR A 97 -17.41 4.49 -16.38
N ILE A 98 -16.29 5.14 -16.03
CA ILE A 98 -16.05 6.55 -16.35
C ILE A 98 -16.02 6.77 -17.88
N ALA A 99 -15.28 5.93 -18.61
CA ALA A 99 -15.19 6.01 -20.07
C ALA A 99 -16.57 5.82 -20.71
N TRP A 100 -17.36 4.87 -20.19
CA TRP A 100 -18.71 4.63 -20.66
C TRP A 100 -19.64 5.81 -20.39
N GLU A 101 -19.65 6.36 -19.18
CA GLU A 101 -20.52 7.49 -18.81
C GLU A 101 -20.18 8.77 -19.56
N ARG A 102 -18.91 8.97 -19.92
CA ARG A 102 -18.45 10.17 -20.62
C ARG A 102 -18.51 10.06 -22.14
N ARG A 103 -18.90 8.90 -22.69
CA ARG A 103 -19.02 8.73 -24.15
C ARG A 103 -20.02 9.74 -24.71
N GLY A 104 -19.64 10.49 -25.74
CA GLY A 104 -20.55 11.38 -26.43
C GLY A 104 -21.66 10.58 -27.11
N MET A 105 -22.93 10.83 -26.77
CA MET A 105 -24.08 10.13 -27.38
C MET A 105 -24.17 10.26 -28.91
N GLN A 106 -23.40 11.18 -29.51
CA GLN A 106 -23.39 11.51 -30.95
C GLN A 106 -22.02 11.28 -31.61
N ALA A 107 -21.05 10.71 -30.89
CA ALA A 107 -19.72 10.50 -31.45
C ALA A 107 -19.71 9.31 -32.44
N ASP A 108 -19.01 9.48 -33.56
CA ASP A 108 -18.72 8.40 -34.51
C ASP A 108 -18.20 7.16 -33.73
N PRO A 109 -18.76 5.95 -33.96
CA PRO A 109 -18.26 4.72 -33.34
C PRO A 109 -16.73 4.55 -33.44
N ALA A 110 -16.10 5.00 -34.52
CA ALA A 110 -14.64 4.95 -34.66
C ALA A 110 -13.92 5.89 -33.66
N LEU A 111 -14.40 7.12 -33.52
CA LEU A 111 -13.85 8.09 -32.55
C LEU A 111 -14.02 7.59 -31.11
N GLN A 112 -15.12 6.90 -30.81
CA GLN A 112 -15.34 6.29 -29.50
C GLN A 112 -14.30 5.18 -29.21
N VAL A 113 -13.95 4.36 -30.20
CA VAL A 113 -12.92 3.32 -30.00
C VAL A 113 -11.57 3.96 -29.69
N ASP A 114 -11.17 4.99 -30.44
CA ASP A 114 -9.89 5.67 -30.26
C ASP A 114 -9.76 6.30 -28.86
N GLU A 115 -10.83 6.92 -28.36
CA GLU A 115 -10.89 7.49 -27.01
C GLU A 115 -10.71 6.42 -25.93
N PHE A 116 -11.41 5.28 -26.07
CA PHE A 116 -11.30 4.18 -25.13
C PHE A 116 -9.89 3.60 -25.13
N VAL A 117 -9.33 3.30 -26.31
CA VAL A 117 -7.96 2.79 -26.44
C VAL A 117 -6.96 3.73 -25.77
N ARG A 118 -7.08 5.04 -26.02
CA ARG A 118 -6.19 6.05 -25.43
C ARG A 118 -6.32 6.11 -23.91
N VAL A 119 -7.53 6.12 -23.36
CA VAL A 119 -7.75 6.16 -21.91
C VAL A 119 -7.22 4.91 -21.23
N PHE A 120 -7.48 3.72 -21.78
CA PHE A 120 -6.96 2.47 -21.21
C PHE A 120 -5.44 2.35 -21.32
N ALA A 121 -4.84 2.81 -22.42
CA ALA A 121 -3.39 2.84 -22.57
C ALA A 121 -2.74 3.74 -21.51
N LEU A 122 -3.24 4.97 -21.36
CA LEU A 122 -2.71 5.93 -20.38
C LEU A 122 -2.92 5.44 -18.93
N ALA A 123 -4.11 4.93 -18.60
CA ALA A 123 -4.39 4.45 -17.26
C ALA A 123 -3.54 3.24 -16.88
N ASN A 124 -3.41 2.25 -17.77
CA ASN A 124 -2.66 1.03 -17.46
C ASN A 124 -1.14 1.24 -17.45
N THR A 125 -0.61 2.12 -18.31
CA THR A 125 0.82 2.50 -18.25
C THR A 125 1.15 3.23 -16.95
N ALA A 126 0.31 4.19 -16.54
CA ALA A 126 0.47 4.88 -15.26
C ALA A 126 0.38 3.92 -14.06
N MET A 127 -0.56 2.96 -14.08
CA MET A 127 -0.67 1.96 -13.02
C MET A 127 0.54 1.01 -12.97
N ALA A 128 1.11 0.66 -14.13
CA ALA A 128 2.31 -0.19 -14.19
C ALA A 128 3.52 0.52 -13.56
N ASP A 129 3.76 1.78 -13.91
CA ASP A 129 4.83 2.58 -13.30
C ASP A 129 4.59 2.79 -11.80
N ALA A 130 3.35 3.08 -11.39
CA ALA A 130 3.00 3.20 -9.98
C ALA A 130 3.31 1.90 -9.20
N GLY A 131 3.04 0.73 -9.80
CA GLY A 131 3.41 -0.57 -9.26
C GLY A 131 4.92 -0.72 -9.08
N LYS A 132 5.71 -0.41 -10.13
CA LYS A 132 7.18 -0.47 -10.10
C LYS A 132 7.74 0.35 -8.95
N PHE A 133 7.44 1.66 -8.91
CA PHE A 133 8.01 2.56 -7.93
C PHE A 133 7.51 2.26 -6.51
N SER A 134 6.24 1.88 -6.35
CA SER A 134 5.73 1.44 -5.04
C SER A 134 6.48 0.23 -4.49
N TRP A 135 6.83 -0.74 -5.35
CA TRP A 135 7.62 -1.91 -4.94
C TRP A 135 9.07 -1.55 -4.66
N ARG A 136 9.68 -0.68 -5.48
CA ARG A 136 11.05 -0.18 -5.26
C ARG A 136 11.18 0.41 -3.86
N GLU A 137 10.28 1.32 -3.49
CA GLU A 137 10.36 1.99 -2.18
C GLU A 137 9.97 1.05 -1.02
N LYS A 138 9.05 0.08 -1.24
CA LYS A 138 8.73 -0.96 -0.24
C LYS A 138 9.97 -1.78 0.15
N TYR A 139 10.74 -2.22 -0.84
CA TYR A 139 11.94 -3.02 -0.61
C TYR A 139 13.19 -2.18 -0.32
N ARG A 140 13.20 -0.88 -0.66
CA ARG A 140 14.23 0.06 -0.23
C ARG A 140 14.23 0.28 1.28
N TYR A 141 13.05 0.47 1.87
CA TYR A 141 12.92 0.79 3.29
C TYR A 141 12.62 -0.42 4.18
N GLU A 142 12.13 -1.52 3.61
CA GLU A 142 11.75 -2.75 4.32
C GLU A 142 10.93 -2.48 5.60
N PHE A 143 10.05 -1.48 5.53
CA PHE A 143 9.35 -0.99 6.70
C PHE A 143 8.30 -2.00 7.16
N TRP A 144 8.20 -2.23 8.48
CA TRP A 144 7.29 -3.23 9.02
C TRP A 144 5.82 -2.91 8.73
N ARG A 145 4.98 -3.95 8.77
CA ARG A 145 3.52 -3.78 8.80
C ARG A 145 3.05 -3.35 10.20
N PRO A 146 1.95 -2.59 10.33
CA PRO A 146 1.48 -2.11 11.62
C PRO A 146 1.21 -3.20 12.66
N LEU A 147 0.77 -4.40 12.25
CA LEU A 147 0.59 -5.52 13.16
C LEU A 147 1.87 -5.87 13.93
N SER A 148 3.02 -5.86 13.26
CA SER A 148 4.31 -6.16 13.89
C SER A 148 4.76 -5.02 14.80
N GLY A 149 4.59 -3.77 14.35
CA GLY A 149 4.95 -2.58 15.15
C GLY A 149 4.11 -2.42 16.42
N VAL A 150 2.80 -2.69 16.36
CA VAL A 150 1.94 -2.64 17.57
C VAL A 150 2.31 -3.76 18.56
N ARG A 151 2.60 -4.97 18.08
CA ARG A 151 2.95 -6.12 18.93
C ARG A 151 4.30 -5.96 19.63
N SER A 152 5.30 -5.37 18.96
CA SER A 152 6.62 -5.16 19.55
C SER A 152 6.61 -4.15 20.71
N MET A 153 5.60 -3.27 20.75
CA MET A 153 5.46 -2.24 21.79
C MET A 153 4.52 -2.59 22.93
N THR A 154 3.66 -3.60 22.76
CA THR A 154 2.92 -4.18 23.88
C THR A 154 3.83 -5.14 24.63
N PRO A 155 4.19 -4.89 25.90
CA PRO A 155 4.89 -5.89 26.70
C PRO A 155 4.04 -7.14 26.72
N SER A 156 4.58 -8.24 26.19
CA SER A 156 3.92 -9.54 26.34
C SER A 156 3.79 -9.81 27.84
N LYS A 157 2.59 -10.16 28.33
CA LYS A 157 2.38 -10.76 29.66
C LYS A 157 3.00 -12.17 29.69
N VAL A 158 4.28 -12.27 29.38
CA VAL A 158 5.07 -13.49 29.47
C VAL A 158 5.94 -13.30 30.71
N PRO A 159 6.00 -14.26 31.66
CA PRO A 159 6.87 -14.16 32.82
C PRO A 159 8.29 -13.84 32.37
N SER A 160 8.92 -12.88 33.05
CA SER A 160 10.25 -12.38 32.77
C SER A 160 11.26 -13.53 32.66
N GLY A 161 11.67 -13.85 31.44
CA GLY A 161 12.65 -14.89 31.17
C GLY A 161 13.20 -14.92 29.75
N THR A 162 12.55 -14.24 28.79
CA THR A 162 13.02 -14.23 27.40
C THR A 162 13.32 -12.80 26.96
N THR A 163 14.60 -12.50 26.84
CA THR A 163 15.16 -11.24 26.32
C THR A 163 14.42 -10.79 25.05
N PRO A 164 14.06 -9.49 24.91
CA PRO A 164 13.45 -9.00 23.68
C PRO A 164 14.41 -9.24 22.53
N ARG A 165 14.00 -10.04 21.54
CA ARG A 165 14.76 -10.17 20.30
C ARG A 165 14.69 -8.80 19.62
N GLY A 166 15.83 -8.11 19.58
CA GLY A 166 16.05 -6.94 18.75
C GLY A 166 15.72 -7.23 17.27
N PRO A 167 15.77 -6.20 16.42
CA PRO A 167 15.26 -6.29 15.05
C PRO A 167 15.90 -7.46 14.31
N CYS A 168 15.05 -8.35 13.78
CA CYS A 168 15.47 -9.34 12.80
C CYS A 168 16.01 -8.58 11.58
N ARG A 169 17.32 -8.37 11.54
CA ARG A 169 18.05 -8.11 10.31
C ARG A 169 17.70 -9.25 9.36
N ALA A 170 17.07 -8.93 8.22
CA ALA A 170 17.19 -9.83 7.09
C ALA A 170 18.68 -9.82 6.72
N ASN A 171 19.35 -10.95 6.94
CA ASN A 171 20.72 -11.11 6.49
C ASN A 171 20.74 -10.91 4.97
N SER A 172 21.44 -9.87 4.53
CA SER A 172 22.04 -9.83 3.21
C SER A 172 23.15 -10.89 3.18
N GLN A 173 22.90 -11.99 2.49
CA GLN A 173 23.93 -12.76 1.78
C GLN A 173 23.52 -12.79 0.32
#